data_AF-A0A497IM46-F1
#
_entry.id   AF-A0A497IM46-F1
#
_cell.length_a   1.000
_cell.length_b   1.000
_cell.length_c   1.000
_cell.angle_alpha   90.00
_cell.angle_beta   90.00
_cell.angle_gamma   90.00
#
_symmetry.space_group_name_H-M   'P 1'
#
loop_
_entity.id
_entity.type
_entity.pdbx_description
1 polymer ?
#
loop_
_entity_poly.entity_id
_entity_poly.type
_entity_poly.pdbx_seq_one_letter_code
_entity_poly.pdbx_strand_id
1 'polypeptide(L)'
;MAQMDRTFLEHHSTKLSLAVFILDDYTGKNAIGRVNVSLKGQEEKPVKPVKNPSSYYLFLNLPNNTYTVHVHSDNYFDKDSDIINLAELDPKNPVVNITVKPTPSYPFPHGTTLIRGMVCDLTGNAVPDARIDVREKGVWNRTNEKGEFALYFGSLTEDEIIKEDGKRFVKGNGGKIIRLEVKYKDVAIMRGLEIEEGKTTSVRIEG
;
A
#
# COMPACT_ATOMS: atom_id res chain seq x y z
N MET A 1 62.25 -13.90 29.04
CA MET A 1 61.25 -14.51 28.12
C MET A 1 60.11 -13.52 27.98
N ALA A 2 59.89 -12.99 26.79
CA ALA A 2 58.78 -12.05 26.53
C ALA A 2 57.50 -12.84 26.27
N GLN A 3 56.45 -12.56 27.05
CA GLN A 3 55.12 -13.13 26.90
C GLN A 3 54.45 -12.42 25.72
N MET A 4 54.26 -13.13 24.62
CA MET A 4 53.48 -12.66 23.48
C MET A 4 52.01 -12.58 23.89
N ASP A 5 51.53 -11.35 24.07
CA ASP A 5 50.13 -11.06 24.28
C ASP A 5 49.37 -11.38 22.99
N ARG A 6 48.58 -12.47 22.99
CA ARG A 6 47.75 -12.86 21.85
C ARG A 6 46.41 -12.16 21.98
N THR A 7 46.25 -11.06 21.26
CA THR A 7 44.96 -10.41 21.08
C THR A 7 44.04 -11.33 20.27
N PHE A 8 42.99 -11.85 20.90
CA PHE A 8 41.92 -12.56 20.18
C PHE A 8 41.02 -11.52 19.51
N LEU A 9 40.95 -11.53 18.18
CA LEU A 9 39.91 -10.82 17.46
C LEU A 9 38.63 -11.65 17.50
N GLU A 10 37.58 -11.13 18.13
CA GLU A 10 36.24 -11.70 18.00
C GLU A 10 35.70 -11.44 16.59
N HIS A 11 35.21 -12.50 15.94
CA HIS A 11 34.58 -12.43 14.63
C HIS A 11 33.09 -12.76 14.78
N HIS A 12 32.23 -11.77 14.55
CA HIS A 12 30.79 -11.98 14.47
C HIS A 12 30.36 -12.06 13.00
N SER A 13 29.68 -13.15 12.65
CA SER A 13 29.05 -13.33 11.34
C SER A 13 27.53 -13.32 11.50
N THR A 14 26.83 -12.68 10.57
CA THR A 14 25.37 -12.69 10.49
C THR A 14 24.93 -12.99 9.07
N LYS A 15 23.85 -13.76 8.91
CA LYS A 15 23.24 -14.07 7.61
C LYS A 15 22.03 -13.16 7.42
N LEU A 16 21.98 -12.46 6.29
CA LEU A 16 20.74 -11.85 5.81
C LEU A 16 19.81 -12.97 5.33
N SER A 17 18.68 -13.18 6.02
CA SER A 17 17.70 -14.20 5.65
C SER A 17 16.58 -13.63 4.78
N LEU A 18 16.17 -12.40 5.03
CA LEU A 18 15.14 -11.70 4.26
C LEU A 18 15.35 -10.18 4.36
N ALA A 19 15.24 -9.49 3.24
CA ALA A 19 15.14 -8.04 3.17
C ALA A 19 13.77 -7.66 2.61
N VAL A 20 13.00 -6.89 3.37
CA VAL A 20 11.68 -6.41 2.94
C VAL A 20 11.77 -4.94 2.57
N PHE A 21 11.21 -4.59 1.41
CA PHE A 21 11.07 -3.22 0.96
C PHE A 21 9.59 -2.87 0.83
N ILE A 22 9.15 -1.77 1.45
CA ILE A 22 7.74 -1.37 1.45
C ILE A 22 7.53 -0.28 0.40
N LEU A 23 6.72 -0.60 -0.61
CA LEU A 23 6.37 0.28 -1.71
C LEU A 23 5.02 0.97 -1.45
N ASP A 24 5.00 2.28 -1.61
CA ASP A 24 3.77 3.08 -1.68
C ASP A 24 3.12 2.89 -3.06
N ASP A 25 1.89 2.38 -3.07
CA ASP A 25 1.12 2.15 -4.30
C ASP A 25 0.84 3.44 -5.10
N TYR A 26 0.83 4.61 -4.45
CA TYR A 26 0.63 5.89 -5.13
C TYR A 26 1.90 6.38 -5.85
N THR A 27 3.06 6.33 -5.18
CA THR A 27 4.31 6.88 -5.75
C THR A 27 5.20 5.84 -6.43
N GLY A 28 4.99 4.54 -6.17
CA GLY A 28 5.91 3.47 -6.55
C GLY A 28 7.27 3.55 -5.82
N LYS A 29 7.37 4.37 -4.76
CA LYS A 29 8.60 4.62 -3.99
C LYS A 29 8.46 4.11 -2.56
N ASN A 30 9.43 4.42 -1.71
CA ASN A 30 9.39 4.11 -0.28
C ASN A 30 8.10 4.60 0.37
N ALA A 31 7.49 3.74 1.19
CA ALA A 31 6.43 4.16 2.08
C ALA A 31 6.89 5.28 3.05
N ILE A 32 6.03 6.28 3.23
CA ILE A 32 6.25 7.47 4.05
C ILE A 32 5.64 7.36 5.46
N GLY A 33 6.18 8.14 6.39
CA GLY A 33 5.70 8.18 7.78
C GLY A 33 6.16 6.96 8.59
N ARG A 34 5.43 6.66 9.68
CA ARG A 34 5.74 5.53 10.54
C ARG A 34 5.22 4.24 9.91
N VAL A 35 6.13 3.31 9.65
CA VAL A 35 5.82 1.98 9.10
C VAL A 35 6.51 0.94 9.97
N ASN A 36 5.69 0.14 10.65
CA ASN A 36 6.10 -0.98 11.47
C ASN A 36 6.00 -2.26 10.64
N VAL A 37 7.08 -3.02 10.58
CA VAL A 37 7.15 -4.29 9.86
C VAL A 37 7.54 -5.37 10.86
N SER A 38 6.88 -6.50 10.81
CA SER A 38 7.24 -7.69 11.59
C SER A 38 7.00 -8.96 10.79
N LEU A 39 7.67 -10.04 11.17
CA LEU A 39 7.40 -11.37 10.62
C LEU A 39 6.64 -12.22 11.61
N LYS A 40 5.68 -12.97 11.10
CA LYS A 40 5.07 -14.10 11.80
C LYS A 40 5.51 -15.38 11.11
N GLY A 41 6.14 -16.25 11.89
CA GLY A 41 6.52 -17.61 11.50
C GLY A 41 5.92 -18.61 12.48
N GLN A 42 6.63 -19.70 12.75
CA GLN A 42 6.24 -20.69 13.76
C GLN A 42 6.52 -20.25 15.21
N GLU A 43 7.31 -19.19 15.42
CA GLU A 43 7.57 -18.65 16.75
C GLU A 43 6.34 -17.93 17.31
N GLU A 44 6.13 -18.01 18.63
CA GLU A 44 5.01 -17.34 19.30
C GLU A 44 5.09 -15.81 19.24
N LYS A 45 6.30 -15.25 19.15
CA LYS A 45 6.52 -13.80 19.13
C LYS A 45 6.88 -13.31 17.73
N PRO A 46 6.28 -12.20 17.26
CA PRO A 46 6.68 -11.60 15.99
C PRO A 46 8.14 -11.18 16.00
N VAL A 47 8.87 -11.54 14.94
CA VAL A 47 10.26 -11.13 14.76
C VAL A 47 10.29 -9.70 14.24
N LYS A 48 11.13 -8.85 14.83
CA LYS A 48 11.30 -7.45 14.41
C LYS A 48 12.56 -7.30 13.55
N PRO A 49 12.51 -6.49 12.48
CA PRO A 49 13.66 -6.24 11.61
C PRO A 49 14.60 -5.17 12.19
N VAL A 50 15.79 -5.10 11.59
CA VAL A 50 16.66 -3.91 11.64
C VAL A 50 16.45 -3.13 10.35
N LYS A 51 16.14 -1.83 10.43
CA LYS A 51 15.99 -0.97 9.24
C LYS A 51 17.34 -0.41 8.82
N ASN A 52 17.70 -0.55 7.54
CA ASN A 52 18.93 0.04 7.01
C ASN A 52 18.70 1.44 6.39
N PRO A 53 19.75 2.21 6.06
CA PRO A 53 19.63 3.53 5.45
C PRO A 53 18.94 3.54 4.08
N SER A 54 18.98 2.43 3.35
CA SER A 54 18.28 2.23 2.08
C SER A 54 16.81 1.84 2.26
N SER A 55 16.25 1.98 3.48
CA SER A 55 14.85 1.69 3.85
C SER A 55 14.43 0.22 3.84
N TYR A 56 15.36 -0.72 3.68
CA TYR A 56 15.05 -2.14 3.82
C TYR A 56 14.89 -2.52 5.29
N TYR A 57 13.91 -3.37 5.55
CA TYR A 57 13.69 -4.06 6.81
C TYR A 57 14.39 -5.41 6.74
N LEU A 58 15.52 -5.52 7.42
CA LEU A 58 16.40 -6.68 7.39
C LEU A 58 16.07 -7.64 8.52
N PHE A 59 15.82 -8.89 8.16
CA PHE A 59 15.67 -10.01 9.09
C PHE A 59 16.87 -10.93 8.97
N LEU A 60 17.54 -11.14 10.08
CA LEU A 60 18.84 -11.80 10.15
C LEU A 60 18.70 -13.15 10.85
N ASN A 61 19.46 -14.14 10.37
CA ASN A 61 19.59 -15.47 10.99
C ASN A 61 18.26 -16.20 11.23
N LEU A 62 17.25 -15.96 10.38
CA LEU A 62 16.01 -16.71 10.43
C LEU A 62 16.24 -18.19 10.05
N PRO A 63 15.61 -19.13 10.75
CA PRO A 63 15.45 -20.50 10.27
C PRO A 63 14.88 -20.56 8.86
N ASN A 64 15.29 -21.57 8.08
CA ASN A 64 14.71 -21.78 6.76
C ASN A 64 13.28 -22.30 6.91
N ASN A 65 12.29 -21.42 6.73
CA ASN A 65 10.87 -21.71 6.94
C ASN A 65 10.01 -20.74 6.12
N THR A 66 8.69 -20.88 6.26
CA THR A 66 7.71 -19.96 5.70
C THR A 66 7.35 -18.86 6.68
N TYR A 67 7.22 -17.63 6.18
CA TYR A 67 6.84 -16.47 6.98
C TYR A 67 5.81 -15.60 6.28
N THR A 68 5.03 -14.86 7.05
CA THR A 68 4.20 -13.76 6.57
C THR A 68 4.75 -12.45 7.13
N VAL A 69 4.85 -11.44 6.27
CA VAL A 69 5.19 -10.08 6.69
C VAL A 69 3.91 -9.34 7.06
N HIS A 70 3.88 -8.78 8.26
CA HIS A 70 2.85 -7.87 8.72
C HIS A 70 3.35 -6.44 8.66
N VAL A 71 2.59 -5.58 7.99
CA VAL A 71 2.87 -4.15 7.85
C VAL A 71 1.74 -3.35 8.48
N HIS A 72 2.10 -2.45 9.40
CA HIS A 72 1.18 -1.52 10.06
C HIS A 72 1.69 -0.09 9.92
N SER A 73 0.80 0.86 9.61
CA SER A 73 1.17 2.26 9.37
C SER A 73 0.01 3.23 9.60
N ASP A 74 0.35 4.49 9.90
CA ASP A 74 -0.63 5.58 10.03
C ASP A 74 -1.20 6.04 8.66
N ASN A 75 -0.45 5.83 7.57
CA ASN A 75 -0.77 6.35 6.23
C ASN A 75 -1.25 5.28 5.24
N TYR A 76 -1.15 4.01 5.62
CA TYR A 76 -1.47 2.89 4.74
C TYR A 76 -2.33 1.89 5.47
N PHE A 77 -3.15 1.18 4.69
CA PHE A 77 -3.90 0.09 5.22
C PHE A 77 -2.97 -1.02 5.73
N ASP A 78 -3.35 -1.62 6.86
CA ASP A 78 -2.68 -2.81 7.37
C ASP A 78 -2.69 -3.91 6.31
N LYS A 79 -1.53 -4.56 6.18
CA LYS A 79 -1.29 -5.54 5.13
C LYS A 79 -0.46 -6.70 5.65
N ASP A 80 -0.98 -7.89 5.39
CA ASP A 80 -0.26 -9.14 5.46
C ASP A 80 0.22 -9.50 4.04
N SER A 81 1.46 -9.97 3.92
CA SER A 81 1.95 -10.53 2.65
C SER A 81 1.37 -11.91 2.40
N ASP A 82 1.52 -12.39 1.17
CA ASP A 82 1.47 -13.83 0.90
C ASP A 82 2.56 -14.57 1.70
N ILE A 83 2.42 -15.89 1.80
CA ILE A 83 3.41 -16.74 2.47
C ILE A 83 4.73 -16.71 1.69
N ILE A 84 5.81 -16.35 2.37
CA ILE A 84 7.17 -16.30 1.82
C ILE A 84 7.93 -17.54 2.28
N ASN A 85 8.31 -18.42 1.35
CA ASN A 85 9.21 -19.53 1.64
C ASN A 85 10.67 -19.08 1.47
N LEU A 86 11.44 -19.01 2.57
CA LEU A 86 12.84 -18.56 2.51
C LEU A 86 13.74 -19.48 1.67
N ALA A 87 13.35 -20.74 1.49
CA ALA A 87 14.12 -21.70 0.69
C ALA A 87 14.07 -21.40 -0.81
N GLU A 88 13.05 -20.67 -1.25
CA GLU A 88 12.78 -20.34 -2.65
C GLU A 88 13.39 -18.98 -3.06
N LEU A 89 13.90 -18.20 -2.11
CA LEU A 89 14.52 -16.91 -2.39
C LEU A 89 15.95 -17.08 -2.90
N ASP A 90 16.39 -16.15 -3.75
CA ASP A 90 17.80 -16.05 -4.15
C ASP A 90 18.65 -15.73 -2.90
N PRO A 91 19.57 -16.62 -2.48
CA PRO A 91 20.39 -16.38 -1.29
C PRO A 91 21.35 -15.18 -1.43
N LYS A 92 21.64 -14.72 -2.65
CA LYS A 92 22.43 -13.51 -2.91
C LYS A 92 21.58 -12.25 -2.95
N ASN A 93 20.27 -12.39 -3.11
CA ASN A 93 19.32 -11.28 -3.19
C ASN A 93 17.95 -11.67 -2.59
N PRO A 94 17.86 -11.94 -1.27
CA PRO A 94 16.63 -12.39 -0.63
C PRO A 94 15.68 -11.21 -0.36
N VAL A 95 15.32 -10.47 -1.42
CA VAL A 95 14.52 -9.24 -1.36
C VAL A 95 13.07 -9.54 -1.71
N VAL A 96 12.15 -9.07 -0.88
CA VAL A 96 10.71 -9.08 -1.14
C VAL A 96 10.15 -7.66 -1.07
N ASN A 97 9.42 -7.27 -2.11
CA ASN A 97 8.73 -5.99 -2.17
C ASN A 97 7.27 -6.17 -1.75
N ILE A 98 6.79 -5.31 -0.85
CA ILE A 98 5.39 -5.30 -0.41
C ILE A 98 4.80 -3.94 -0.73
N THR A 99 3.84 -3.92 -1.66
CA THR A 99 3.10 -2.71 -1.99
C THR A 99 1.94 -2.50 -1.03
N VAL A 100 1.86 -1.33 -0.40
CA VAL A 100 0.82 -0.94 0.56
C VAL A 100 -0.07 0.15 -0.03
N LYS A 101 -1.38 0.07 0.21
CA LYS A 101 -2.35 1.04 -0.31
C LYS A 101 -2.55 2.19 0.68
N PRO A 102 -2.45 3.44 0.23
CA PRO A 102 -2.79 4.63 1.01
C PRO A 102 -4.18 4.56 1.64
N THR A 103 -4.29 5.02 2.89
CA THR A 103 -5.57 5.31 3.54
C THR A 103 -6.13 6.66 3.08
N PRO A 104 -7.39 6.99 3.41
CA PRO A 104 -7.93 8.33 3.16
C PRO A 104 -7.16 9.47 3.84
N SER A 105 -6.48 9.18 4.96
CA SER A 105 -5.65 10.15 5.69
C SER A 105 -4.27 10.37 5.08
N TYR A 106 -3.88 9.60 4.07
CA TYR A 106 -2.60 9.77 3.39
C TYR A 106 -2.43 11.22 2.89
N PRO A 107 -1.25 11.83 3.10
CA PRO A 107 -0.98 13.22 2.75
C PRO A 107 -0.65 13.36 1.25
N PHE A 108 -1.66 13.19 0.39
CA PHE A 108 -1.48 13.36 -1.05
C PHE A 108 -1.01 14.79 -1.37
N PRO A 109 -0.04 14.98 -2.30
CA PRO A 109 0.38 16.30 -2.73
C PRO A 109 -0.77 17.16 -3.26
N HIS A 110 -0.65 18.47 -3.11
CA HIS A 110 -1.56 19.41 -3.79
C HIS A 110 -1.53 19.21 -5.30
N GLY A 111 -2.69 19.34 -5.94
CA GLY A 111 -2.80 19.10 -7.39
C GLY A 111 -2.86 17.61 -7.76
N THR A 112 -3.03 16.70 -6.80
CA THR A 112 -3.34 15.30 -7.11
C THR A 112 -4.78 15.17 -7.55
N THR A 113 -5.03 14.47 -8.65
CA THR A 113 -6.38 14.07 -9.07
C THR A 113 -6.88 12.95 -8.15
N LEU A 114 -7.91 13.23 -7.36
CA LEU A 114 -8.42 12.31 -6.32
C LEU A 114 -9.94 12.16 -6.41
N ILE A 115 -10.41 10.99 -5.97
CA ILE A 115 -11.77 10.84 -5.45
C ILE A 115 -11.65 10.53 -3.97
N ARG A 116 -12.28 11.34 -3.13
CA ARG A 116 -12.43 11.05 -1.71
C ARG A 116 -13.89 10.87 -1.38
N GLY A 117 -14.21 9.93 -0.52
CA GLY A 117 -15.60 9.70 -0.19
C GLY A 117 -15.83 8.79 0.98
N MET A 118 -17.10 8.52 1.22
CA MET A 118 -17.57 7.61 2.25
C MET A 118 -18.64 6.67 1.71
N VAL A 119 -18.61 5.41 2.14
CA VAL A 119 -19.63 4.40 1.87
C VAL A 119 -20.40 4.14 3.16
N CYS A 120 -21.71 4.27 3.09
CA CYS A 120 -22.64 3.91 4.16
C CYS A 120 -23.69 2.91 3.67
N ASP A 121 -24.21 2.09 4.58
CA ASP A 121 -25.38 1.26 4.28
C ASP A 121 -26.67 2.09 4.30
N LEU A 122 -27.80 1.48 3.92
CA LEU A 122 -29.13 2.11 3.95
C LEU A 122 -29.58 2.61 5.33
N THR A 123 -28.94 2.16 6.41
CA THR A 123 -29.22 2.63 7.78
C THR A 123 -28.30 3.78 8.20
N GLY A 124 -27.40 4.20 7.32
CA GLY A 124 -26.44 5.28 7.54
C GLY A 124 -25.15 4.85 8.24
N ASN A 125 -24.95 3.55 8.49
CA ASN A 125 -23.74 3.05 9.14
C ASN A 125 -22.58 3.00 8.16
N ALA A 126 -21.37 3.32 8.62
CA ALA A 126 -20.15 3.18 7.84
C ALA A 126 -19.93 1.73 7.39
N VAL A 127 -19.52 1.55 6.13
CA VAL A 127 -19.19 0.23 5.59
C VAL A 127 -17.67 0.07 5.49
N PRO A 128 -17.03 -0.70 6.38
CA PRO A 128 -15.60 -1.00 6.29
C PRO A 128 -15.29 -2.02 5.19
N ASP A 129 -14.05 -1.99 4.68
CA ASP A 129 -13.52 -2.92 3.67
C ASP A 129 -14.34 -3.03 2.37
N ALA A 130 -15.25 -2.08 2.09
CA ALA A 130 -15.90 -1.98 0.80
C ALA A 130 -14.85 -1.71 -0.26
N ARG A 131 -14.85 -2.46 -1.36
CA ARG A 131 -13.97 -2.24 -2.51
C ARG A 131 -14.57 -1.16 -3.39
N ILE A 132 -13.77 -0.15 -3.77
CA ILE A 132 -14.13 0.87 -4.74
C ILE A 132 -13.19 0.74 -5.93
N ASP A 133 -13.77 0.60 -7.12
CA ASP A 133 -13.06 0.26 -8.34
C ASP A 133 -13.47 1.20 -9.48
N VAL A 134 -12.47 1.75 -10.17
CA VAL A 134 -12.61 2.41 -11.47
C VAL A 134 -11.91 1.51 -12.48
N ARG A 135 -12.65 0.50 -12.95
CA ARG A 135 -12.08 -0.62 -13.73
C ARG A 135 -11.37 -0.14 -14.99
N GLU A 136 -11.94 0.85 -15.68
CA GLU A 136 -11.38 1.41 -16.91
C GLU A 136 -10.02 2.09 -16.70
N LYS A 137 -9.66 2.41 -15.46
CA LYS A 137 -8.36 2.99 -15.10
C LYS A 137 -7.47 2.04 -14.30
N GLY A 138 -7.96 0.84 -13.96
CA GLY A 138 -7.27 -0.08 -13.05
C GLY A 138 -7.04 0.52 -11.64
N VAL A 139 -7.76 1.58 -11.28
CA VAL A 139 -7.61 2.28 -10.00
C VAL A 139 -8.62 1.72 -9.02
N TRP A 140 -8.14 1.21 -7.89
CA TRP A 140 -9.02 0.70 -6.85
C TRP A 140 -8.40 0.87 -5.47
N ASN A 141 -9.28 0.98 -4.47
CA ASN A 141 -8.91 0.97 -3.06
C ASN A 141 -10.07 0.38 -2.23
N ARG A 142 -9.94 0.40 -0.91
CA ARG A 142 -11.00 0.00 0.03
C ARG A 142 -11.37 1.12 1.01
N THR A 143 -12.49 0.96 1.70
CA THR A 143 -12.84 1.83 2.82
C THR A 143 -12.08 1.46 4.10
N ASN A 144 -11.83 2.44 4.95
CA ASN A 144 -11.39 2.24 6.33
C ASN A 144 -12.57 1.91 7.27
N GLU A 145 -12.29 1.76 8.57
CA GLU A 145 -13.31 1.47 9.59
C GLU A 145 -14.45 2.51 9.67
N LYS A 146 -14.20 3.73 9.19
CA LYS A 146 -15.20 4.81 9.12
C LYS A 146 -15.94 4.87 7.78
N GLY A 147 -15.74 3.88 6.92
CA GLY A 147 -16.33 3.84 5.59
C GLY A 147 -15.68 4.83 4.61
N GLU A 148 -14.58 5.49 4.98
CA GLU A 148 -13.93 6.49 4.15
C GLU A 148 -12.97 5.82 3.16
N PHE A 149 -12.87 6.36 1.95
CA PHE A 149 -11.92 5.90 0.94
C PHE A 149 -11.24 7.07 0.20
N ALA A 150 -10.10 6.76 -0.40
CA ALA A 150 -9.45 7.63 -1.39
C ALA A 150 -9.02 6.80 -2.59
N LEU A 151 -9.45 7.21 -3.78
CA LEU A 151 -8.88 6.80 -5.05
C LEU A 151 -7.98 7.90 -5.57
N TYR A 152 -6.83 7.52 -6.10
CA TYR A 152 -5.82 8.41 -6.65
C TYR A 152 -5.50 7.99 -8.07
N PHE A 153 -5.42 8.98 -8.96
CA PHE A 153 -4.96 8.76 -10.32
C PHE A 153 -3.48 9.12 -10.37
N GLY A 154 -2.68 8.27 -11.01
CA GLY A 154 -1.29 8.54 -11.29
C GLY A 154 -1.11 9.71 -12.27
N SER A 155 0.06 9.82 -12.88
CA SER A 155 0.26 10.77 -13.96
C SER A 155 -0.65 10.42 -15.13
N LEU A 156 -1.59 11.30 -15.44
CA LEU A 156 -2.53 11.15 -16.55
C LEU A 156 -1.88 11.65 -17.83
N THR A 157 -2.07 10.89 -18.91
CA THR A 157 -1.62 11.26 -20.25
C THR A 157 -2.68 12.11 -20.97
N GLU A 158 -2.31 12.83 -22.03
CA GLU A 158 -3.26 13.71 -22.74
C GLU A 158 -4.42 12.93 -23.40
N ASP A 159 -4.23 11.67 -23.78
CA ASP A 159 -5.27 10.79 -24.31
C ASP A 159 -6.25 10.30 -23.24
N GLU A 160 -5.89 10.43 -21.96
CA GLU A 160 -6.70 10.16 -20.79
C GLU A 160 -7.45 11.39 -20.27
N ILE A 161 -7.35 12.53 -20.98
CA ILE A 161 -7.96 13.79 -20.60
C ILE A 161 -8.96 14.28 -21.65
N ILE A 162 -10.09 14.82 -21.19
CA ILE A 162 -11.03 15.60 -22.01
C ILE A 162 -10.92 17.07 -21.60
N LYS A 163 -10.79 17.95 -22.60
CA LYS A 163 -10.76 19.40 -22.41
C LYS A 163 -12.10 20.00 -22.81
N GLU A 164 -12.75 20.70 -21.89
CA GLU A 164 -14.05 21.33 -22.12
C GLU A 164 -14.17 22.56 -21.22
N ASP A 165 -14.64 23.69 -21.77
CA ASP A 165 -14.82 24.95 -21.05
C ASP A 165 -13.58 25.41 -20.26
N GLY A 166 -12.39 25.20 -20.82
CA GLY A 166 -11.11 25.54 -20.19
C GLY A 166 -10.71 24.63 -19.02
N LYS A 167 -11.48 23.58 -18.74
CA LYS A 167 -11.18 22.57 -17.71
C LYS A 167 -10.65 21.29 -18.33
N ARG A 168 -10.00 20.48 -17.50
CA ARG A 168 -9.40 19.20 -17.87
C ARG A 168 -10.03 18.11 -17.01
N PHE A 169 -10.67 17.12 -17.63
CA PHE A 169 -11.38 16.04 -16.96
C PHE A 169 -10.73 14.70 -17.27
N VAL A 170 -10.73 13.80 -16.29
CA VAL A 170 -10.34 12.39 -16.51
C VAL A 170 -11.35 11.76 -17.46
N LYS A 171 -10.84 11.23 -18.58
CA LYS A 171 -11.64 10.55 -19.60
C LYS A 171 -12.10 9.18 -19.09
N GLY A 172 -13.40 8.97 -19.07
CA GLY A 172 -14.04 7.69 -18.85
C GLY A 172 -14.43 7.00 -20.16
N ASN A 173 -15.15 5.88 -20.04
CA ASN A 173 -15.64 5.12 -21.19
C ASN A 173 -16.79 5.86 -21.89
N GLY A 174 -16.46 6.62 -22.93
CA GLY A 174 -17.42 7.33 -23.77
C GLY A 174 -17.68 8.80 -23.41
N GLY A 175 -16.84 9.41 -22.56
CA GLY A 175 -16.95 10.83 -22.21
C GLY A 175 -16.25 11.20 -20.91
N LYS A 176 -16.72 12.27 -20.26
CA LYS A 176 -16.17 12.81 -18.99
C LYS A 176 -16.60 12.05 -17.74
N ILE A 177 -17.53 11.10 -17.87
CA ILE A 177 -18.07 10.34 -16.74
C ILE A 177 -17.22 9.10 -16.49
N ILE A 178 -16.60 9.06 -15.32
CA ILE A 178 -15.90 7.90 -14.75
C ILE A 178 -16.91 7.08 -13.94
N ARG A 179 -16.86 5.76 -14.09
CA ARG A 179 -17.77 4.85 -13.38
C ARG A 179 -17.06 4.22 -12.19
N LEU A 180 -17.56 4.51 -11.00
CA LEU A 180 -17.15 3.90 -9.76
C LEU A 180 -18.06 2.72 -9.48
N GLU A 181 -17.46 1.56 -9.27
CA GLU A 181 -18.11 0.39 -8.76
C GLU A 181 -17.73 0.20 -7.29
N VAL A 182 -18.74 0.16 -6.41
CA VAL A 182 -18.56 -0.15 -4.99
C VAL A 182 -19.11 -1.53 -4.72
N LYS A 183 -18.32 -2.39 -4.06
CA LYS A 183 -18.71 -3.74 -3.67
C LYS A 183 -18.47 -3.99 -2.19
N TYR A 184 -19.47 -4.52 -1.51
CA TYR A 184 -19.36 -5.05 -0.14
C TYR A 184 -20.45 -6.07 0.10
N LYS A 185 -20.13 -7.18 0.78
CA LYS A 185 -21.06 -8.30 0.96
C LYS A 185 -21.67 -8.70 -0.41
N ASP A 186 -22.99 -8.76 -0.50
CA ASP A 186 -23.74 -9.05 -1.73
C ASP A 186 -24.22 -7.78 -2.47
N VAL A 187 -23.75 -6.60 -2.06
CA VAL A 187 -24.12 -5.30 -2.63
C VAL A 187 -23.11 -4.87 -3.70
N ALA A 188 -23.62 -4.41 -4.84
CA ALA A 188 -22.84 -3.76 -5.90
C ALA A 188 -23.55 -2.48 -6.34
N ILE A 189 -22.85 -1.34 -6.24
CA ILE A 189 -23.39 -0.01 -6.55
C ILE A 189 -22.52 0.62 -7.64
N MET A 190 -23.19 1.19 -8.66
CA MET A 190 -22.53 2.00 -9.68
C MET A 190 -22.80 3.48 -9.44
N ARG A 191 -21.76 4.32 -9.53
CA ARG A 191 -21.85 5.79 -9.47
C ARG A 191 -21.02 6.41 -10.59
N GLY A 192 -21.63 7.33 -11.34
CA GLY A 192 -20.94 8.12 -12.37
C GLY A 192 -20.49 9.45 -11.79
N LEU A 193 -19.24 9.84 -12.02
CA LEU A 193 -18.67 11.12 -11.58
C LEU A 193 -17.89 11.77 -12.71
N GLU A 194 -17.92 13.11 -12.78
CA GLU A 194 -16.90 13.87 -13.50
C GLU A 194 -15.73 14.15 -12.54
N ILE A 195 -14.52 13.90 -13.01
CA ILE A 195 -13.30 14.08 -12.20
C ILE A 195 -12.45 15.12 -12.91
N GLU A 196 -12.25 16.26 -12.27
CA GLU A 196 -11.36 17.29 -12.80
C GLU A 196 -9.91 16.97 -12.43
N GLU A 197 -9.01 17.05 -13.41
CA GLU A 197 -7.59 16.81 -13.21
C GLU A 197 -7.01 17.82 -12.22
N GLY A 198 -6.19 17.32 -11.31
CA GLY A 198 -5.52 18.09 -10.26
C GLY A 198 -6.43 18.53 -9.13
N LYS A 199 -7.66 17.99 -9.04
CA LYS A 199 -8.61 18.29 -7.98
C LYS A 199 -9.08 17.04 -7.24
N THR A 200 -9.66 17.27 -6.06
CA THR A 200 -10.39 16.26 -5.31
C THR A 200 -11.88 16.34 -5.63
N THR A 201 -12.44 15.26 -6.17
CA THR A 201 -13.88 15.05 -6.26
C THR A 201 -14.36 14.35 -4.99
N SER A 202 -15.32 14.95 -4.28
CA SER A 202 -15.92 14.37 -3.08
C SER A 202 -17.21 13.62 -3.40
N VAL A 203 -17.42 12.43 -2.81
CA VAL A 203 -18.63 11.63 -3.03
C VAL A 203 -19.10 10.92 -1.75
N ARG A 204 -20.42 10.83 -1.57
CA ARG A 204 -21.06 9.97 -0.57
C ARG A 204 -21.83 8.89 -1.30
N ILE A 205 -21.66 7.63 -0.90
CA ILE A 205 -22.27 6.48 -1.54
C ILE A 205 -23.09 5.73 -0.49
N GLU A 206 -24.38 5.57 -0.78
CA GLU A 206 -25.35 4.87 0.06
C GLU A 206 -25.92 3.69 -0.72
N GLY A 207 -26.05 2.53 -0.07
CA GLY A 207 -26.80 1.40 -0.60
C GLY A 207 -26.76 0.13 0.24
#